data_AF-A0AAV2RF08-F1
#
_entry.id   AF-A0AAV2RF08-F1
#
_cell.length_a   1.000
_cell.length_b   1.000
_cell.length_c   1.000
_cell.angle_alpha   90.00
_cell.angle_beta   90.00
_cell.angle_gamma   90.00
#
_symmetry.space_group_name_H-M   'P 1'
#
loop_
_entity.id
_entity.type
_entity.pdbx_description
1 polymer ?
#
loop_
_entity_poly.entity_id
_entity_poly.type
_entity_poly.pdbx_seq_one_letter_code
_entity_poly.pdbx_strand_id
1 'polypeptide(L)'
;GSLGVVEVEDIADLADVCTHLIYAFAGVNEITGDILITDSTADLCPEDEGGAAWWHCGYKDFTNLKNGHFSLKTLIAVGGMGTNTTFSKISADDTLRGNFVNSVVPFLREHNFDGLDMDWEFPAGEADKANFVMLLSELATVLHGEGLLLTAAVPVGISTINSGYDVPAMSEHVDLIHVMAYDFHGTWSPLTHHNAPLYKSDIDLDATLTTDYAIHYWLNEGAPADKLVLGLPMYGRCWRLDDPSKHGVGAPGTVGPNGAYSREPGQLFYSEICKQQKNNKWTIVNDEYMQVPYAYCLTWNNTWCGYDHEESIANKAEYAHNLGLRGVMAWAVDQDDVHKECGTQNFPLTRKAREAFNTPLTTTSTTTPTTTPKPTPEITTPTVTTTTTPTTTPTPTPETSTPSVTTPTTPPTTTFTTTASPTTSESNTGTPTSQETTTILSTTSTKATTSDQPETSTATTTEFSSSTSASSSITTTKTPPSASSTPISSTTTTESVSSSSSITSTLSSTEETTSSGPSFLIPPRGGCCFCYVVAAFLLMLLTNY
;
A
#
# COMPACT_ATOMS: atom_id res chain seq x y z
N GLY A 1 9.66 -26.33 11.90
CA GLY A 1 9.11 -25.00 11.61
C GLY A 1 7.85 -25.17 10.81
N SER A 2 6.76 -24.54 11.23
CA SER A 2 5.60 -24.34 10.37
C SER A 2 6.05 -23.46 9.20
N LEU A 3 6.03 -24.01 7.99
CA LEU A 3 6.40 -23.28 6.79
C LEU A 3 5.52 -22.03 6.67
N GLY A 4 6.13 -20.85 6.46
CA GLY A 4 5.46 -19.57 6.18
C GLY A 4 4.93 -18.78 7.39
N VAL A 5 5.33 -19.12 8.61
CA VAL A 5 5.18 -18.19 9.75
C VAL A 5 6.40 -17.26 9.75
N VAL A 6 6.16 -15.96 9.92
CA VAL A 6 7.20 -14.93 10.06
C VAL A 6 6.98 -14.27 11.40
N GLU A 7 7.97 -14.39 12.27
CA GLU A 7 7.99 -13.74 13.58
C GLU A 7 8.93 -12.53 13.55
N VAL A 8 8.91 -11.72 14.62
CA VAL A 8 9.79 -10.54 14.73
C VAL A 8 11.28 -10.92 14.67
N GLU A 9 11.66 -12.08 15.20
CA GLU A 9 13.05 -12.53 15.15
C GLU A 9 13.52 -12.83 13.73
N ASP A 10 12.62 -13.25 12.84
CA ASP A 10 12.95 -13.59 11.46
C ASP A 10 13.34 -12.34 10.65
N ILE A 11 12.85 -11.17 11.05
CA ILE A 11 13.15 -9.87 10.42
C ILE A 11 14.29 -9.11 11.11
N ALA A 12 14.92 -9.66 12.15
CA ALA A 12 15.98 -8.97 12.90
C ALA A 12 17.17 -8.56 12.01
N ASP A 13 17.51 -9.40 11.02
CA ASP A 13 18.56 -9.12 10.04
C ASP A 13 18.28 -7.85 9.18
N LEU A 14 17.04 -7.36 9.15
CA LEU A 14 16.68 -6.14 8.45
C LEU A 14 17.05 -4.88 9.24
N ALA A 15 17.36 -4.97 10.54
CA ALA A 15 17.77 -3.80 11.33
C ALA A 15 19.01 -3.08 10.76
N ASP A 16 19.88 -3.81 10.05
CA ASP A 16 21.05 -3.26 9.33
C ASP A 16 20.79 -2.93 7.85
N VAL A 17 19.69 -3.43 7.29
CA VAL A 17 19.29 -3.18 5.88
C VAL A 17 18.45 -1.91 5.80
N CYS A 18 17.63 -1.71 6.81
CA CYS A 18 16.51 -0.82 6.86
C CYS A 18 16.83 0.47 7.63
N THR A 19 16.21 1.60 7.27
CA THR A 19 16.30 2.81 8.11
C THR A 19 15.08 2.99 9.01
N HIS A 20 13.90 2.57 8.55
CA HIS A 20 12.68 2.53 9.36
C HIS A 20 11.91 1.24 9.12
N LEU A 21 11.49 0.59 10.20
CA LEU A 21 10.52 -0.49 10.16
C LEU A 21 9.19 0.06 10.71
N ILE A 22 8.06 -0.25 10.09
CA ILE A 22 6.75 0.21 10.57
C ILE A 22 5.87 -1.00 10.85
N TYR A 23 5.49 -1.22 12.11
CA TYR A 23 4.57 -2.29 12.49
C TYR A 23 3.15 -1.92 12.04
N ALA A 24 2.49 -2.80 11.30
CA ALA A 24 1.11 -2.61 10.86
C ALA A 24 0.24 -3.76 11.42
N PHE A 25 -0.87 -3.50 12.13
CA PHE A 25 -1.51 -2.21 12.41
C PHE A 25 -2.06 -2.12 13.84
N ALA A 26 -1.98 -0.92 14.40
CA ALA A 26 -2.93 -0.49 15.42
C ALA A 26 -4.20 0.08 14.75
N GLY A 27 -5.29 0.16 15.51
CA GLY A 27 -6.58 0.65 15.06
C GLY A 27 -6.99 1.93 15.78
N VAL A 28 -8.26 2.30 15.61
CA VAL A 28 -8.90 3.38 16.37
C VAL A 28 -10.25 2.90 16.89
N ASN A 29 -10.56 3.24 18.14
CA ASN A 29 -11.85 2.95 18.72
C ASN A 29 -12.89 3.92 18.16
N GLU A 30 -13.81 3.43 17.34
CA GLU A 30 -14.82 4.27 16.69
C GLU A 30 -15.78 5.01 17.65
N ILE A 31 -15.88 4.54 18.89
CA ILE A 31 -16.78 5.12 19.90
C ILE A 31 -16.07 6.22 20.67
N THR A 32 -14.84 5.97 21.11
CA THR A 32 -14.12 6.90 22.00
C THR A 32 -13.16 7.82 21.26
N GLY A 33 -12.62 7.40 20.10
CA GLY A 33 -11.57 8.11 19.38
C GLY A 33 -10.17 7.60 19.68
N ASP A 34 -9.96 6.84 20.76
CA ASP A 34 -8.61 6.46 21.18
C ASP A 34 -7.94 5.46 20.22
N ILE A 35 -6.62 5.52 20.10
CA ILE A 35 -5.83 4.47 19.45
C ILE A 35 -6.11 3.11 20.12
N LEU A 36 -6.20 2.06 19.31
CA LEU A 36 -6.67 0.74 19.72
C LEU A 36 -5.67 -0.34 19.34
N ILE A 37 -5.36 -1.23 20.28
CA ILE A 37 -4.64 -2.48 20.01
C ILE A 37 -5.61 -3.45 19.35
N THR A 38 -5.26 -3.97 18.18
CA THR A 38 -6.16 -4.78 17.34
C THR A 38 -6.09 -6.26 17.66
N ASP A 39 -4.90 -6.76 18.02
CA ASP A 39 -4.68 -8.14 18.46
C ASP A 39 -3.80 -8.15 19.71
N SER A 40 -4.42 -7.96 20.88
CA SER A 40 -3.69 -7.89 22.15
C SER A 40 -2.92 -9.19 22.47
N THR A 41 -3.39 -10.32 21.92
CA THR A 41 -2.71 -11.61 22.04
C THR A 41 -1.42 -11.62 21.24
N ALA A 42 -1.36 -11.08 20.02
CA ALA A 42 -0.11 -11.00 19.27
C ALA A 42 0.81 -9.84 19.74
N ASP A 43 0.19 -8.69 20.01
CA ASP A 43 0.88 -7.40 20.15
C ASP A 43 1.51 -7.19 21.53
N LEU A 44 0.86 -7.64 22.61
CA LEU A 44 1.27 -7.38 23.99
C LEU A 44 2.02 -8.55 24.61
N CYS A 45 2.82 -8.25 25.64
CA CYS A 45 3.49 -9.28 26.41
C CYS A 45 2.54 -9.95 27.42
N PRO A 46 2.79 -11.21 27.83
CA PRO A 46 1.91 -11.95 28.71
C PRO A 46 1.93 -11.36 30.13
N GLU A 47 3.05 -10.73 30.51
CA GLU A 47 3.21 -10.00 31.76
C GLU A 47 2.29 -8.78 31.84
N ASP A 48 1.94 -8.20 30.68
CA ASP A 48 1.06 -7.03 30.57
C ASP A 48 -0.44 -7.46 30.59
N GLU A 49 -0.74 -8.71 30.26
CA GLU A 49 -2.10 -9.29 30.29
C GLU A 49 -2.37 -10.28 31.45
N GLY A 50 -1.37 -10.60 32.28
CA GLY A 50 -1.47 -11.60 33.35
C GLY A 50 -1.53 -13.06 32.88
N GLY A 51 -1.09 -13.35 31.65
CA GLY A 51 -1.07 -14.67 31.00
C GLY A 51 0.32 -15.34 30.95
N ALA A 52 0.37 -16.63 30.58
CA ALA A 52 1.58 -17.48 30.69
C ALA A 52 2.08 -18.04 29.35
N ALA A 53 1.89 -17.32 28.24
CA ALA A 53 2.22 -17.83 26.91
C ALA A 53 3.43 -17.11 26.31
N TRP A 54 4.47 -17.87 25.96
CA TRP A 54 5.82 -17.37 25.66
C TRP A 54 6.02 -16.88 24.21
N TRP A 55 4.93 -16.61 23.48
CA TRP A 55 4.91 -16.29 22.04
C TRP A 55 4.20 -14.95 21.75
N HIS A 56 4.16 -14.06 22.74
CA HIS A 56 3.39 -12.81 22.71
C HIS A 56 4.28 -11.69 23.23
N CYS A 57 4.67 -10.76 22.37
CA CYS A 57 5.37 -9.53 22.75
C CYS A 57 5.59 -8.65 21.48
N GLY A 58 4.71 -8.74 20.47
CA GLY A 58 4.93 -8.20 19.12
C GLY A 58 5.48 -6.77 19.10
N TYR A 59 4.84 -5.82 19.80
CA TYR A 59 5.32 -4.43 19.85
C TYR A 59 6.68 -4.30 20.55
N LYS A 60 6.87 -5.00 21.66
CA LYS A 60 8.09 -4.91 22.46
C LYS A 60 9.27 -5.53 21.72
N ASP A 61 9.10 -6.72 21.17
CA ASP A 61 10.14 -7.40 20.40
C ASP A 61 10.49 -6.60 19.15
N PHE A 62 9.48 -6.04 18.48
CA PHE A 62 9.67 -5.22 17.29
C PHE A 62 10.46 -3.95 17.58
N THR A 63 10.07 -3.19 18.60
CA THR A 63 10.79 -1.97 18.97
C THR A 63 12.18 -2.25 19.54
N ASN A 64 12.39 -3.44 20.11
CA ASN A 64 13.70 -3.92 20.55
C ASN A 64 14.67 -4.25 19.40
N LEU A 65 14.21 -4.36 18.15
CA LEU A 65 15.11 -4.50 17.00
C LEU A 65 16.09 -3.31 16.87
N LYS A 66 15.78 -2.16 17.46
CA LYS A 66 16.69 -1.00 17.54
C LYS A 66 17.87 -1.20 18.50
N ASN A 67 17.82 -2.21 19.38
CA ASN A 67 18.87 -2.46 20.35
C ASN A 67 20.15 -2.91 19.63
N GLY A 68 21.16 -2.03 19.60
CA GLY A 68 22.40 -2.26 18.84
C GLY A 68 22.39 -1.64 17.44
N HIS A 69 21.24 -1.15 16.97
CA HIS A 69 21.04 -0.51 15.65
C HIS A 69 20.51 0.92 15.83
N PHE A 70 21.33 1.80 16.41
CA PHE A 70 20.89 3.13 16.88
C PHE A 70 20.34 4.08 15.79
N SER A 71 20.58 3.80 14.52
CA SER A 71 20.01 4.55 13.39
C SER A 71 18.63 4.08 12.98
N LEU A 72 18.21 2.88 13.40
CA LEU A 72 16.91 2.31 13.05
C LEU A 72 15.79 3.05 13.79
N LYS A 73 14.72 3.35 13.07
CA LYS A 73 13.45 3.84 13.63
C LYS A 73 12.36 2.77 13.52
N THR A 74 11.52 2.69 14.52
CA THR A 74 10.37 1.77 14.56
C THR A 74 9.10 2.59 14.73
N LEU A 75 8.20 2.56 13.76
CA LEU A 75 6.91 3.24 13.82
C LEU A 75 5.78 2.21 13.97
N ILE A 76 4.59 2.68 14.35
CA ILE A 76 3.35 1.92 14.29
C ILE A 76 2.43 2.58 13.25
N ALA A 77 1.86 1.80 12.34
CA ALA A 77 0.84 2.26 11.41
C ALA A 77 -0.55 2.14 12.04
N VAL A 78 -1.38 3.15 11.82
CA VAL A 78 -2.80 3.15 12.23
C VAL A 78 -3.67 3.29 11.00
N GLY A 79 -4.47 2.25 10.73
CA GLY A 79 -5.42 2.24 9.62
C GLY A 79 -5.39 0.97 8.78
N GLY A 80 -5.10 1.12 7.49
CA GLY A 80 -5.11 0.10 6.46
C GLY A 80 -6.45 0.00 5.71
N MET A 81 -6.52 -0.94 4.77
CA MET A 81 -7.69 -1.19 3.93
C MET A 81 -9.00 -1.30 4.74
N GLY A 82 -10.04 -0.57 4.28
CA GLY A 82 -11.39 -0.63 4.86
C GLY A 82 -11.65 0.35 6.00
N THR A 83 -10.74 1.29 6.24
CA THR A 83 -10.86 2.29 7.32
C THR A 83 -11.48 3.62 6.89
N ASN A 84 -11.95 3.71 5.64
CA ASN A 84 -12.53 4.92 5.06
C ASN A 84 -13.62 5.55 5.93
N THR A 85 -14.63 4.78 6.33
CA THR A 85 -15.76 5.30 7.13
C THR A 85 -15.35 5.62 8.55
N THR A 86 -14.43 4.82 9.10
CA THR A 86 -13.92 4.97 10.45
C THR A 86 -13.21 6.31 10.61
N PHE A 87 -12.19 6.59 9.78
CA PHE A 87 -11.46 7.84 9.88
C PHE A 87 -12.24 9.06 9.41
N SER A 88 -13.18 8.92 8.47
CA SER A 88 -14.10 10.02 8.13
C SER A 88 -14.89 10.48 9.37
N LYS A 89 -15.43 9.52 10.15
CA LYS A 89 -16.14 9.82 11.40
C LYS A 89 -15.21 10.44 12.46
N ILE A 90 -14.03 9.84 12.67
CA ILE A 90 -13.10 10.28 13.72
C ILE A 90 -12.56 11.68 13.42
N SER A 91 -12.14 11.92 12.18
CA SER A 91 -11.55 13.19 11.77
C SER A 91 -12.57 14.35 11.73
N ALA A 92 -13.85 14.07 11.45
CA ALA A 92 -14.90 15.07 11.38
C ALA A 92 -15.42 15.56 12.75
N ASP A 93 -15.20 14.81 13.83
CA ASP A 93 -15.65 15.16 15.18
C ASP A 93 -14.47 15.65 16.02
N ASP A 94 -14.50 16.91 16.47
CA ASP A 94 -13.42 17.52 17.25
C ASP A 94 -13.10 16.77 18.54
N THR A 95 -14.09 16.13 19.17
CA THR A 95 -13.88 15.36 20.40
C THR A 95 -13.19 14.04 20.08
N LEU A 96 -13.67 13.31 19.07
CA LEU A 96 -13.07 12.03 18.68
C LEU A 96 -11.66 12.22 18.11
N ARG A 97 -11.45 13.22 17.26
CA ARG A 97 -10.13 13.60 16.72
C ARG A 97 -9.17 13.99 17.84
N GLY A 98 -9.63 14.84 18.77
CA GLY A 98 -8.86 15.23 19.95
C GLY A 98 -8.49 14.04 20.84
N ASN A 99 -9.41 13.10 21.06
CA ASN A 99 -9.12 11.87 21.83
C ASN A 99 -8.08 11.01 21.13
N PHE A 100 -8.20 10.81 19.82
CA PHE A 100 -7.20 10.10 19.03
C PHE A 100 -5.82 10.73 19.21
N VAL A 101 -5.67 12.02 18.88
CA VAL A 101 -4.42 12.77 18.97
C VAL A 101 -3.81 12.68 20.37
N ASN A 102 -4.63 12.85 21.42
CA ASN A 102 -4.15 12.80 22.81
C ASN A 102 -3.77 11.39 23.28
N SER A 103 -4.34 10.34 22.68
CA SER A 103 -4.03 8.94 23.03
C SER A 103 -2.75 8.41 22.35
N VAL A 104 -2.34 9.00 21.22
CA VAL A 104 -1.19 8.53 20.42
C VAL A 104 0.13 8.65 21.17
N VAL A 105 0.48 9.83 21.72
CA VAL A 105 1.79 10.01 22.38
C VAL A 105 1.97 9.04 23.57
N PRO A 106 1.01 8.89 24.51
CA PRO A 106 1.11 7.89 25.56
C PRO A 106 1.33 6.47 25.02
N PHE A 107 0.58 6.06 24.00
CA PHE A 107 0.71 4.75 23.37
C PHE A 107 2.12 4.52 22.79
N LEU A 108 2.65 5.49 22.04
CA LEU A 108 3.98 5.37 21.43
C LEU A 108 5.07 5.28 22.50
N ARG A 109 4.94 6.03 23.61
CA ARG A 109 5.89 5.98 24.73
C ARG A 109 5.81 4.68 25.50
N GLU A 110 4.61 4.18 25.75
CA GLU A 110 4.37 2.91 26.44
C GLU A 110 5.00 1.74 25.68
N HIS A 111 4.88 1.73 24.35
CA HIS A 111 5.36 0.65 23.50
C HIS A 111 6.69 0.95 22.80
N ASN A 112 7.38 2.04 23.16
CA ASN A 112 8.73 2.41 22.69
C ASN A 112 8.86 2.63 21.15
N PHE A 113 7.78 3.08 20.50
CA PHE A 113 7.80 3.49 19.09
C PHE A 113 8.40 4.89 18.92
N ASP A 114 9.05 5.13 17.77
CA ASP A 114 9.65 6.41 17.39
C ASP A 114 8.70 7.30 16.57
N GLY A 115 7.48 6.84 16.28
CA GLY A 115 6.52 7.61 15.49
C GLY A 115 5.29 6.82 15.07
N LEU A 116 4.42 7.52 14.35
CA LEU A 116 3.14 7.03 13.82
C LEU A 116 3.14 7.12 12.29
N ASP A 117 2.66 6.08 11.62
CA ASP A 117 2.32 6.11 10.20
C ASP A 117 0.80 6.14 10.03
N MET A 118 0.29 7.15 9.34
CA MET A 118 -1.15 7.31 9.12
C MET A 118 -1.55 6.65 7.80
N ASP A 119 -2.40 5.62 7.88
CA ASP A 119 -2.82 4.84 6.71
C ASP A 119 -4.34 4.83 6.56
N TRP A 120 -4.93 6.01 6.33
CA TRP A 120 -6.37 6.13 6.05
C TRP A 120 -6.64 5.79 4.59
N GLU A 121 -7.29 4.65 4.34
CA GLU A 121 -7.67 4.20 3.01
C GLU A 121 -9.18 4.30 2.72
N PHE A 122 -9.69 5.36 2.07
CA PHE A 122 -9.03 6.64 1.76
C PHE A 122 -9.96 7.81 2.15
N PRO A 123 -9.42 9.00 2.50
CA PRO A 123 -10.23 10.21 2.62
C PRO A 123 -10.91 10.51 1.28
N ALA A 124 -12.17 10.93 1.31
CA ALA A 124 -12.93 11.21 0.09
C ALA A 124 -13.87 12.41 0.22
N GLY A 125 -13.75 13.32 -0.76
CA GLY A 125 -14.53 14.55 -0.81
C GLY A 125 -13.92 15.67 0.01
N GLU A 126 -14.43 16.89 -0.21
CA GLU A 126 -13.85 18.12 0.35
C GLU A 126 -13.81 18.16 1.89
N ALA A 127 -14.77 17.50 2.55
CA ALA A 127 -14.80 17.42 4.01
C ALA A 127 -13.66 16.54 4.54
N ASP A 128 -13.55 15.30 4.06
CA ASP A 128 -12.47 14.39 4.48
C ASP A 128 -11.09 14.94 4.10
N LYS A 129 -10.97 15.58 2.94
CA LYS A 129 -9.72 16.24 2.51
C LYS A 129 -9.26 17.29 3.52
N ALA A 130 -10.16 18.18 3.94
CA ALA A 130 -9.85 19.20 4.95
C ALA A 130 -9.60 18.57 6.34
N ASN A 131 -10.41 17.59 6.74
CA ASN A 131 -10.30 16.91 8.02
C ASN A 131 -9.00 16.09 8.13
N PHE A 132 -8.52 15.52 7.02
CA PHE A 132 -7.25 14.80 6.99
C PHE A 132 -6.07 15.74 7.25
N VAL A 133 -6.05 16.92 6.63
CA VAL A 133 -5.04 17.95 6.91
C VAL A 133 -5.09 18.39 8.37
N MET A 134 -6.30 18.63 8.92
CA MET A 134 -6.45 18.99 10.33
C MET A 134 -5.94 17.90 11.27
N LEU A 135 -6.27 16.63 11.00
CA LEU A 135 -5.79 15.50 11.76
C LEU A 135 -4.26 15.41 11.73
N LEU A 136 -3.64 15.50 10.55
CA LEU A 136 -2.17 15.47 10.42
C LEU A 136 -1.50 16.65 11.13
N SER A 137 -2.10 17.84 11.07
CA SER A 137 -1.61 19.04 11.77
C SER A 137 -1.63 18.89 13.29
N GLU A 138 -2.73 18.37 13.84
CA GLU A 138 -2.88 18.11 15.28
C GLU A 138 -1.92 17.00 15.75
N LEU A 139 -1.78 15.91 14.98
CA LEU A 139 -0.80 14.85 15.24
C LEU A 139 0.64 15.36 15.20
N ALA A 140 1.01 16.11 14.16
CA ALA A 140 2.36 16.68 14.01
C ALA A 140 2.71 17.57 15.20
N THR A 141 1.76 18.39 15.66
CA THR A 141 1.96 19.26 16.83
C THR A 141 2.37 18.48 18.09
N VAL A 142 1.69 17.37 18.39
CA VAL A 142 2.00 16.57 19.59
C VAL A 142 3.21 15.65 19.40
N LEU A 143 3.39 15.09 18.20
CA LEU A 143 4.49 14.15 17.90
C LEU A 143 5.83 14.86 17.78
N HIS A 144 5.91 15.94 17.00
CA HIS A 144 7.17 16.67 16.80
C HIS A 144 7.64 17.36 18.09
N GLY A 145 6.71 17.81 18.94
CA GLY A 145 7.03 18.34 20.27
C GLY A 145 7.74 17.33 21.19
N GLU A 146 7.55 16.04 20.91
CA GLU A 146 8.13 14.90 21.61
C GLU A 146 9.31 14.26 20.84
N GLY A 147 9.69 14.83 19.69
CA GLY A 147 10.73 14.28 18.82
C GLY A 147 10.35 12.95 18.15
N LEU A 148 9.05 12.67 18.01
CA LEU A 148 8.49 11.50 17.34
C LEU A 148 8.16 11.83 15.88
N LEU A 149 8.22 10.83 15.00
CA LEU A 149 7.94 10.97 13.57
C LEU A 149 6.44 10.85 13.27
N LEU A 150 5.99 11.55 12.24
CA LEU A 150 4.68 11.36 11.61
C LEU A 150 4.87 11.09 10.12
N THR A 151 4.38 9.96 9.63
CA THR A 151 4.41 9.61 8.21
C THR A 151 3.00 9.27 7.73
N ALA A 152 2.80 9.17 6.41
CA ALA A 152 1.52 8.74 5.86
C ALA A 152 1.69 7.88 4.60
N ALA A 153 0.91 6.81 4.50
CA ALA A 153 0.76 6.02 3.29
C ALA A 153 -0.35 6.60 2.40
N VAL A 154 -0.08 6.70 1.09
CA VAL A 154 -0.92 7.45 0.15
C VAL A 154 -1.12 6.72 -1.19
N PRO A 155 -2.26 6.92 -1.87
CA PRO A 155 -2.63 6.16 -3.06
C PRO A 155 -1.91 6.63 -4.33
N VAL A 156 -2.02 5.81 -5.38
CA VAL A 156 -1.59 6.15 -6.74
C VAL A 156 -2.72 6.53 -7.69
N GLY A 157 -3.98 6.25 -7.33
CA GLY A 157 -5.14 6.58 -8.16
C GLY A 157 -5.43 8.07 -8.17
N ILE A 158 -5.29 8.72 -9.34
CA ILE A 158 -5.48 10.17 -9.53
C ILE A 158 -6.84 10.65 -9.00
N SER A 159 -7.91 9.90 -9.26
CA SER A 159 -9.25 10.26 -8.77
C SER A 159 -9.31 10.27 -7.24
N THR A 160 -8.61 9.34 -6.59
CA THR A 160 -8.52 9.25 -5.13
C THR A 160 -7.69 10.39 -4.58
N ILE A 161 -6.53 10.68 -5.19
CA ILE A 161 -5.66 11.82 -4.81
C ILE A 161 -6.47 13.13 -4.87
N ASN A 162 -7.09 13.42 -6.01
CA ASN A 162 -7.87 14.64 -6.21
C ASN A 162 -9.07 14.77 -5.27
N SER A 163 -9.65 13.65 -4.85
CA SER A 163 -10.81 13.65 -3.98
C SER A 163 -10.44 13.86 -2.51
N GLY A 164 -9.33 13.29 -2.06
CA GLY A 164 -9.03 13.14 -0.63
C GLY A 164 -7.81 13.89 -0.11
N TYR A 165 -6.94 14.40 -0.98
CA TYR A 165 -5.61 14.86 -0.58
C TYR A 165 -5.36 16.30 -1.01
N ASP A 166 -5.14 17.19 -0.04
CA ASP A 166 -4.50 18.48 -0.26
C ASP A 166 -2.99 18.26 -0.13
N VAL A 167 -2.35 17.95 -1.27
CA VAL A 167 -0.96 17.47 -1.31
C VAL A 167 0.02 18.47 -0.68
N PRO A 168 -0.01 19.79 -1.00
CA PRO A 168 0.86 20.75 -0.34
C PRO A 168 0.61 20.84 1.17
N ALA A 169 -0.65 20.96 1.60
CA ALA A 169 -0.97 21.17 3.01
C ALA A 169 -0.61 19.95 3.88
N MET A 170 -0.89 18.72 3.41
CA MET A 170 -0.50 17.52 4.15
C MET A 170 1.03 17.38 4.24
N SER A 171 1.75 17.78 3.19
CA SER A 171 3.21 17.66 3.10
C SER A 171 3.92 18.55 4.13
N GLU A 172 3.28 19.59 4.64
CA GLU A 172 3.83 20.43 5.72
C GLU A 172 3.90 19.69 7.07
N HIS A 173 3.03 18.70 7.28
CA HIS A 173 2.84 18.06 8.58
C HIS A 173 3.55 16.71 8.73
N VAL A 174 3.74 15.99 7.63
CA VAL A 174 4.40 14.67 7.65
C VAL A 174 5.90 14.76 7.38
N ASP A 175 6.67 13.88 7.99
CA ASP A 175 8.11 13.71 7.77
C ASP A 175 8.38 12.99 6.45
N LEU A 176 7.58 11.95 6.14
CA LEU A 176 7.70 11.12 4.94
C LEU A 176 6.32 10.75 4.40
N ILE A 177 6.24 10.56 3.08
CA ILE A 177 5.04 10.19 2.33
C ILE A 177 5.32 8.87 1.60
N HIS A 178 4.63 7.80 1.99
CA HIS A 178 4.80 6.46 1.43
C HIS A 178 3.80 6.25 0.30
N VAL A 179 4.25 6.43 -0.95
CA VAL A 179 3.39 6.24 -2.12
C VAL A 179 3.21 4.75 -2.36
N MET A 180 1.99 4.24 -2.22
CA MET A 180 1.63 2.84 -2.40
C MET A 180 1.61 2.46 -3.89
N ALA A 181 2.78 2.45 -4.53
CA ALA A 181 2.95 2.24 -5.97
C ALA A 181 2.85 0.76 -6.39
N TYR A 182 1.72 0.17 -6.04
CA TYR A 182 1.28 -1.18 -6.33
C TYR A 182 -0.25 -1.21 -6.37
N ASP A 183 -0.85 -2.37 -6.65
CA ASP A 183 -2.29 -2.52 -6.86
C ASP A 183 -2.84 -1.60 -7.97
N PHE A 184 -2.04 -1.32 -8.99
CA PHE A 184 -2.50 -0.64 -10.20
C PHE A 184 -3.51 -1.51 -10.96
N HIS A 185 -3.24 -2.82 -10.99
CA HIS A 185 -4.11 -3.81 -11.62
C HIS A 185 -4.22 -5.06 -10.76
N GLY A 186 -5.42 -5.66 -10.78
CA GLY A 186 -5.74 -6.87 -10.04
C GLY A 186 -7.06 -7.46 -10.50
N THR A 187 -7.55 -8.46 -9.78
CA THR A 187 -8.70 -9.28 -10.22
C THR A 187 -10.06 -8.56 -10.19
N TRP A 188 -10.08 -7.26 -9.84
CA TRP A 188 -11.19 -6.35 -10.14
C TRP A 188 -11.30 -6.04 -11.65
N SER A 189 -10.27 -6.36 -12.44
CA SER A 189 -10.27 -6.37 -13.90
C SER A 189 -10.38 -7.81 -14.45
N PRO A 190 -11.18 -8.05 -15.50
CA PRO A 190 -11.24 -9.35 -16.18
C PRO A 190 -10.06 -9.60 -17.12
N LEU A 191 -9.12 -8.66 -17.21
CA LEU A 191 -7.93 -8.75 -18.05
C LEU A 191 -6.69 -8.76 -17.16
N THR A 192 -5.78 -9.69 -17.45
CA THR A 192 -4.45 -9.76 -16.83
C THR A 192 -3.68 -8.46 -17.05
N HIS A 193 -3.02 -7.98 -16.00
CA HIS A 193 -2.07 -6.88 -16.08
C HIS A 193 -1.15 -6.89 -14.85
N HIS A 194 -0.09 -6.11 -14.87
CA HIS A 194 0.95 -6.11 -13.85
C HIS A 194 0.51 -5.41 -12.56
N ASN A 195 0.93 -5.91 -11.39
CA ASN A 195 0.64 -5.32 -10.09
C ASN A 195 1.19 -3.87 -9.96
N ALA A 196 2.46 -3.70 -10.33
CA ALA A 196 3.19 -2.43 -10.24
C ALA A 196 4.05 -2.15 -11.47
N PRO A 197 3.48 -1.85 -12.65
CA PRO A 197 4.27 -1.54 -13.84
C PRO A 197 5.04 -0.22 -13.64
N LEU A 198 6.34 -0.18 -13.93
CA LEU A 198 7.11 1.06 -13.80
C LEU A 198 6.65 2.08 -14.87
N TYR A 199 6.54 1.61 -16.11
CA TYR A 199 6.02 2.38 -17.24
C TYR A 199 4.84 1.67 -17.90
N LYS A 200 4.14 2.37 -18.80
CA LYS A 200 2.98 1.83 -19.49
C LYS A 200 3.37 0.75 -20.51
N SER A 201 2.49 -0.22 -20.71
CA SER A 201 2.56 -1.15 -21.83
C SER A 201 2.17 -0.46 -23.16
N ASP A 202 2.46 -1.14 -24.27
CA ASP A 202 2.04 -0.71 -25.61
C ASP A 202 0.53 -0.92 -25.84
N ILE A 203 -0.08 -1.88 -25.13
CA ILE A 203 -1.51 -2.14 -25.15
C ILE A 203 -2.33 -1.15 -24.30
N ASP A 204 -1.67 -0.39 -23.42
CA ASP A 204 -2.34 0.52 -22.50
C ASP A 204 -2.84 1.77 -23.22
N LEU A 205 -4.16 1.93 -23.21
CA LEU A 205 -4.85 3.14 -23.67
C LEU A 205 -4.70 4.30 -22.66
N ASP A 206 -4.58 3.95 -21.38
CA ASP A 206 -4.42 4.86 -20.27
C ASP A 206 -3.02 4.70 -19.66
N ALA A 207 -2.24 5.78 -19.64
CA ALA A 207 -0.88 5.78 -19.10
C ALA A 207 -0.83 6.08 -17.59
N THR A 208 -1.98 6.33 -16.95
CA THR A 208 -2.03 6.82 -15.57
C THR A 208 -1.76 5.76 -14.52
N LEU A 209 -2.00 4.48 -14.83
CA LEU A 209 -1.86 3.37 -13.90
C LEU A 209 -0.44 2.79 -13.91
N THR A 210 0.56 3.64 -13.69
CA THR A 210 1.98 3.27 -13.65
C THR A 210 2.69 3.95 -12.50
N THR A 211 3.78 3.35 -12.02
CA THR A 211 4.63 3.94 -10.99
C THR A 211 5.17 5.30 -11.43
N ASP A 212 5.64 5.42 -12.67
CA ASP A 212 6.17 6.66 -13.23
C ASP A 212 5.15 7.80 -13.18
N TYR A 213 3.96 7.55 -13.71
CA TYR A 213 2.91 8.56 -13.73
C TYR A 213 2.49 8.97 -12.32
N ALA A 214 2.27 8.01 -11.42
CA ALA A 214 1.81 8.29 -10.07
C ALA A 214 2.81 9.13 -9.26
N ILE A 215 4.11 8.81 -9.34
CA ILE A 215 5.16 9.60 -8.68
C ILE A 215 5.22 11.01 -9.26
N HIS A 216 5.21 11.15 -10.59
CA HIS A 216 5.19 12.46 -11.22
C HIS A 216 3.92 13.25 -10.89
N TYR A 217 2.78 12.58 -10.69
CA TYR A 217 1.55 13.23 -10.25
C TYR A 217 1.70 13.84 -8.85
N TRP A 218 2.18 13.07 -7.87
CA TRP A 218 2.43 13.58 -6.51
C TRP A 218 3.41 14.76 -6.49
N LEU A 219 4.49 14.67 -7.28
CA LEU A 219 5.45 15.77 -7.43
C LEU A 219 4.79 17.03 -8.03
N ASN A 220 3.97 16.86 -9.08
CA ASN A 220 3.30 17.97 -9.76
C ASN A 220 2.21 18.62 -8.90
N GLU A 221 1.53 17.85 -8.04
CA GLU A 221 0.56 18.36 -7.07
C GLU A 221 1.23 19.05 -5.86
N GLY A 222 2.57 19.02 -5.77
CA GLY A 222 3.34 19.82 -4.82
C GLY A 222 3.99 19.05 -3.69
N ALA A 223 4.01 17.71 -3.73
CA ALA A 223 4.75 16.92 -2.75
C ALA A 223 6.27 17.15 -2.91
N PRO A 224 7.00 17.45 -1.82
CA PRO A 224 8.47 17.55 -1.88
C PRO A 224 9.10 16.19 -2.21
N ALA A 225 9.97 16.15 -3.23
CA ALA A 225 10.67 14.92 -3.61
C ALA A 225 11.45 14.30 -2.45
N ASP A 226 12.06 15.13 -1.61
CA ASP A 226 12.83 14.74 -0.42
C ASP A 226 11.98 14.26 0.76
N LYS A 227 10.65 14.19 0.60
CA LYS A 227 9.70 13.50 1.48
C LYS A 227 9.02 12.28 0.84
N LEU A 228 8.98 12.18 -0.49
CA LEU A 228 8.34 11.07 -1.18
C LEU A 228 9.18 9.79 -1.09
N VAL A 229 8.53 8.68 -0.80
CA VAL A 229 9.13 7.34 -0.75
C VAL A 229 8.32 6.42 -1.63
N LEU A 230 9.00 5.78 -2.57
CA LEU A 230 8.38 4.91 -3.57
C LEU A 230 8.09 3.50 -2.99
N GLY A 231 6.82 3.10 -2.94
CA GLY A 231 6.41 1.74 -2.58
C GLY A 231 6.76 0.69 -3.62
N LEU A 232 7.19 -0.47 -3.13
CA LEU A 232 7.63 -1.63 -3.89
C LEU A 232 6.89 -2.87 -3.34
N PRO A 233 6.10 -3.58 -4.17
CA PRO A 233 5.37 -4.74 -3.69
C PRO A 233 6.28 -5.97 -3.59
N MET A 234 6.17 -6.71 -2.50
CA MET A 234 6.78 -8.02 -2.27
C MET A 234 5.78 -9.16 -2.56
N TYR A 235 4.81 -8.89 -3.44
CA TYR A 235 3.75 -9.79 -3.86
C TYR A 235 3.35 -9.51 -5.31
N GLY A 236 2.60 -10.45 -5.90
CA GLY A 236 2.01 -10.33 -7.22
C GLY A 236 0.50 -10.45 -7.20
N ARG A 237 -0.14 -9.87 -8.22
CA ARG A 237 -1.56 -10.05 -8.53
C ARG A 237 -1.69 -11.12 -9.62
N CYS A 238 -2.63 -12.04 -9.43
CA CYS A 238 -2.70 -13.29 -10.18
C CYS A 238 -4.11 -13.59 -10.71
N TRP A 239 -4.17 -14.15 -11.91
CA TRP A 239 -5.38 -14.59 -12.59
C TRP A 239 -5.28 -16.07 -12.93
N ARG A 240 -6.45 -16.68 -13.14
CA ARG A 240 -6.56 -17.90 -13.93
C ARG A 240 -6.94 -17.51 -15.35
N LEU A 241 -6.09 -17.84 -16.33
CA LEU A 241 -6.36 -17.59 -17.74
C LEU A 241 -7.58 -18.40 -18.21
N ASP A 242 -8.48 -17.75 -18.95
CA ASP A 242 -9.62 -18.40 -19.59
C ASP A 242 -9.19 -19.27 -20.77
N ASP A 243 -8.21 -18.79 -21.53
CA ASP A 243 -7.62 -19.46 -22.69
C ASP A 243 -6.10 -19.56 -22.51
N PRO A 244 -5.56 -20.77 -22.25
CA PRO A 244 -4.12 -20.98 -22.08
C PRO A 244 -3.25 -20.53 -23.27
N SER A 245 -3.83 -20.35 -24.46
CA SER A 245 -3.12 -19.83 -25.63
C SER A 245 -2.97 -18.30 -25.62
N LYS A 246 -3.70 -17.61 -24.74
CA LYS A 246 -3.64 -16.17 -24.51
C LYS A 246 -3.07 -15.93 -23.12
N HIS A 247 -1.76 -15.70 -23.06
CA HIS A 247 -1.01 -15.62 -21.80
C HIS A 247 -0.14 -14.37 -21.69
N GLY A 248 -0.36 -13.38 -22.55
CA GLY A 248 0.27 -12.06 -22.46
C GLY A 248 -0.54 -11.12 -21.57
N VAL A 249 -0.02 -9.93 -21.33
CA VAL A 249 -0.75 -8.81 -20.72
C VAL A 249 -2.02 -8.54 -21.53
N GLY A 250 -3.13 -8.23 -20.86
CA GLY A 250 -4.43 -8.01 -21.49
C GLY A 250 -5.18 -9.30 -21.85
N ALA A 251 -4.64 -10.48 -21.54
CA ALA A 251 -5.36 -11.74 -21.72
C ALA A 251 -6.57 -11.85 -20.77
N PRO A 252 -7.74 -12.35 -21.23
CA PRO A 252 -8.88 -12.59 -20.37
C PRO A 252 -8.59 -13.65 -19.28
N GLY A 253 -9.05 -13.37 -18.07
CA GLY A 253 -8.94 -14.31 -16.97
C GLY A 253 -9.89 -14.00 -15.81
N THR A 254 -10.05 -14.98 -14.94
CA THR A 254 -10.78 -14.88 -13.68
C THR A 254 -9.82 -14.77 -12.50
N VAL A 255 -10.36 -14.62 -11.29
CA VAL A 255 -9.59 -14.63 -10.04
C VAL A 255 -8.64 -15.83 -10.00
N GLY A 256 -7.35 -15.55 -9.75
CA GLY A 256 -6.31 -16.56 -9.66
C GLY A 256 -6.33 -17.35 -8.35
N PRO A 257 -5.36 -18.26 -8.15
CA PRO A 257 -5.25 -19.01 -6.90
C PRO A 257 -4.95 -18.08 -5.71
N ASN A 258 -5.27 -18.55 -4.50
CA ASN A 258 -4.74 -17.99 -3.27
C ASN A 258 -3.52 -18.79 -2.82
N GLY A 259 -2.58 -18.10 -2.20
CA GLY A 259 -1.40 -18.70 -1.59
C GLY A 259 -1.73 -19.49 -0.32
N ALA A 260 -0.81 -20.35 0.11
CA ALA A 260 -0.92 -21.04 1.40
C ALA A 260 -0.78 -20.06 2.58
N TYR A 261 -0.06 -18.97 2.37
CA TYR A 261 0.26 -17.93 3.35
C TYR A 261 -0.51 -16.65 3.05
N SER A 262 -0.51 -16.19 1.79
CA SER A 262 -1.23 -14.97 1.42
C SER A 262 -2.73 -15.08 1.69
N ARG A 263 -3.31 -16.29 1.52
CA ARG A 263 -4.71 -16.64 1.77
C ARG A 263 -5.75 -15.76 1.06
N GLU A 264 -5.31 -14.90 0.14
CA GLU A 264 -6.14 -14.00 -0.65
C GLU A 264 -6.22 -14.50 -2.10
N PRO A 265 -7.42 -14.81 -2.62
CA PRO A 265 -7.59 -15.21 -4.02
C PRO A 265 -7.09 -14.15 -4.99
N GLY A 266 -6.22 -14.55 -5.92
CA GLY A 266 -5.63 -13.64 -6.88
C GLY A 266 -4.42 -12.86 -6.36
N GLN A 267 -3.85 -13.26 -5.22
CA GLN A 267 -2.62 -12.71 -4.68
C GLN A 267 -1.68 -13.83 -4.23
N LEU A 268 -0.40 -13.68 -4.57
CA LEU A 268 0.67 -14.55 -4.08
C LEU A 268 1.83 -13.68 -3.59
N PHE A 269 2.37 -14.03 -2.42
CA PHE A 269 3.62 -13.41 -1.95
C PHE A 269 4.79 -13.78 -2.85
N TYR A 270 5.84 -12.95 -2.87
CA TYR A 270 7.05 -13.27 -3.64
C TYR A 270 7.60 -14.65 -3.27
N SER A 271 7.67 -14.96 -1.97
CA SER A 271 8.06 -16.29 -1.46
C SER A 271 7.23 -17.44 -2.04
N GLU A 272 5.92 -17.24 -2.23
CA GLU A 272 5.04 -18.24 -2.83
C GLU A 272 5.27 -18.38 -4.33
N ILE A 273 5.40 -17.25 -5.04
CA ILE A 273 5.67 -17.24 -6.49
C ILE A 273 6.99 -17.96 -6.77
N CYS A 274 8.07 -17.59 -6.10
CA CYS A 274 9.38 -18.17 -6.35
C CYS A 274 9.43 -19.67 -5.97
N LYS A 275 8.72 -20.08 -4.92
CA LYS A 275 8.56 -21.50 -4.57
C LYS A 275 7.77 -22.27 -5.63
N GLN A 276 6.70 -21.69 -6.17
CA GLN A 276 5.93 -22.30 -7.25
C GLN A 276 6.77 -22.43 -8.52
N GLN A 277 7.63 -21.45 -8.81
CA GLN A 277 8.57 -21.47 -9.96
C GLN A 277 9.62 -22.58 -9.86
N LYS A 278 10.07 -22.92 -8.64
CA LYS A 278 10.95 -24.10 -8.43
C LYS A 278 10.24 -25.43 -8.68
N ASN A 279 8.96 -25.51 -8.29
CA ASN A 279 8.21 -26.77 -8.26
C ASN A 279 7.42 -27.05 -9.54
N ASN A 280 7.18 -26.05 -10.38
CA ASN A 280 6.36 -26.15 -11.58
C ASN A 280 7.03 -25.49 -12.79
N LYS A 281 6.49 -25.76 -13.98
CA LYS A 281 6.98 -25.21 -15.25
C LYS A 281 6.39 -23.83 -15.52
N TRP A 282 6.88 -22.84 -14.79
CA TRP A 282 6.55 -21.44 -15.06
C TRP A 282 7.37 -20.91 -16.24
N THR A 283 6.71 -20.14 -17.09
CA THR A 283 7.39 -19.29 -18.08
C THR A 283 7.40 -17.87 -17.52
N ILE A 284 8.60 -17.28 -17.42
CA ILE A 284 8.79 -15.89 -17.02
C ILE A 284 8.99 -15.06 -18.29
N VAL A 285 8.28 -13.95 -18.40
CA VAL A 285 8.40 -12.99 -19.48
C VAL A 285 8.76 -11.64 -18.87
N ASN A 286 9.95 -11.14 -19.22
CA ASN A 286 10.37 -9.80 -18.84
C ASN A 286 9.80 -8.82 -19.84
N ASP A 287 8.91 -7.93 -19.39
CA ASP A 287 8.31 -6.93 -20.26
C ASP A 287 9.22 -5.70 -20.33
N GLU A 288 9.83 -5.47 -21.50
CA GLU A 288 10.79 -4.37 -21.70
C GLU A 288 10.12 -2.98 -21.65
N TYR A 289 8.82 -2.87 -21.93
CA TYR A 289 8.12 -1.59 -21.85
C TYR A 289 7.80 -1.25 -20.41
N MET A 290 7.16 -2.18 -19.70
CA MET A 290 6.77 -1.95 -18.30
C MET A 290 7.94 -2.04 -17.31
N GLN A 291 9.10 -2.56 -17.74
CA GLN A 291 10.31 -2.78 -16.92
C GLN A 291 10.09 -3.71 -15.73
N VAL A 292 9.22 -4.70 -15.90
CA VAL A 292 8.80 -5.66 -14.86
C VAL A 292 8.51 -7.03 -15.48
N PRO A 293 8.62 -8.13 -14.72
CA PRO A 293 8.26 -9.44 -15.22
C PRO A 293 6.77 -9.75 -15.03
N TYR A 294 6.24 -10.63 -15.85
CA TYR A 294 5.11 -11.46 -15.47
C TYR A 294 5.47 -12.92 -15.69
N ALA A 295 4.75 -13.83 -15.04
CA ALA A 295 4.96 -15.25 -15.24
C ALA A 295 3.63 -16.00 -15.32
N TYR A 296 3.63 -17.11 -16.05
CA TYR A 296 2.46 -17.97 -16.17
C TYR A 296 2.84 -19.45 -16.10
N CYS A 297 1.92 -20.26 -15.57
CA CYS A 297 2.08 -21.70 -15.44
C CYS A 297 0.80 -22.43 -15.88
N LEU A 298 0.82 -22.96 -17.10
CA LEU A 298 -0.32 -23.64 -17.70
C LEU A 298 -0.66 -24.97 -17.01
N THR A 299 0.30 -25.59 -16.33
CA THR A 299 0.08 -26.85 -15.59
C THR A 299 -0.41 -26.64 -14.16
N TRP A 300 -0.40 -25.40 -13.68
CA TRP A 300 -0.86 -25.06 -12.33
C TRP A 300 -2.06 -24.11 -12.46
N ASN A 301 -3.23 -24.71 -12.72
CA ASN A 301 -4.50 -24.01 -12.84
C ASN A 301 -4.49 -22.82 -13.82
N ASN A 302 -3.77 -22.93 -14.96
CA ASN A 302 -3.63 -21.84 -15.94
C ASN A 302 -3.26 -20.48 -15.31
N THR A 303 -2.41 -20.48 -14.29
CA THR A 303 -2.15 -19.28 -13.51
C THR A 303 -1.28 -18.30 -14.30
N TRP A 304 -1.58 -17.02 -14.19
CA TRP A 304 -0.79 -15.88 -14.66
C TRP A 304 -0.60 -14.92 -13.49
N CYS A 305 0.59 -14.38 -13.28
CA CYS A 305 0.89 -13.42 -12.22
C CYS A 305 1.81 -12.30 -12.71
N GLY A 306 1.43 -11.05 -12.42
CA GLY A 306 2.31 -9.88 -12.54
C GLY A 306 2.88 -9.56 -11.16
N TYR A 307 4.20 -9.56 -11.04
CA TYR A 307 4.91 -9.50 -9.76
C TYR A 307 6.29 -8.86 -9.95
N ASP A 308 6.93 -8.45 -8.86
CA ASP A 308 8.30 -7.94 -8.92
C ASP A 308 9.35 -9.00 -8.57
N HIS A 309 10.49 -8.93 -9.26
CA HIS A 309 11.69 -9.73 -9.00
C HIS A 309 12.90 -8.81 -8.74
N GLU A 310 14.06 -9.37 -8.40
CA GLU A 310 15.24 -8.59 -8.02
C GLU A 310 15.61 -7.50 -9.05
N GLU A 311 15.59 -7.80 -10.35
CA GLU A 311 15.96 -6.83 -11.39
C GLU A 311 14.94 -5.67 -11.49
N SER A 312 13.64 -5.96 -11.43
CA SER A 312 12.62 -4.90 -11.50
C SER A 312 12.58 -4.04 -10.23
N ILE A 313 12.84 -4.65 -9.06
CA ILE A 313 13.03 -3.94 -7.80
C ILE A 313 14.25 -3.01 -7.87
N ALA A 314 15.37 -3.50 -8.41
CA ALA A 314 16.57 -2.68 -8.60
C ALA A 314 16.28 -1.49 -9.52
N ASN A 315 15.63 -1.72 -10.66
CA ASN A 315 15.27 -0.66 -11.61
C ASN A 315 14.39 0.42 -10.97
N LYS A 316 13.40 0.03 -10.15
CA LYS A 316 12.52 0.97 -9.44
C LYS A 316 13.26 1.73 -8.34
N ALA A 317 14.17 1.08 -7.63
CA ALA A 317 14.98 1.73 -6.61
C ALA A 317 15.96 2.74 -7.22
N GLU A 318 16.60 2.40 -8.33
CA GLU A 318 17.42 3.34 -9.10
C GLU A 318 16.58 4.50 -9.66
N TYR A 319 15.37 4.22 -10.17
CA TYR A 319 14.43 5.23 -10.61
C TYR A 319 14.11 6.24 -9.49
N ALA A 320 13.76 5.76 -8.28
CA ALA A 320 13.51 6.62 -7.13
C ALA A 320 14.73 7.46 -6.75
N HIS A 321 15.92 6.85 -6.74
CA HIS A 321 17.18 7.55 -6.47
C HIS A 321 17.47 8.65 -7.50
N ASN A 322 17.29 8.36 -8.79
CA ASN A 322 17.53 9.28 -9.90
C ASN A 322 16.58 10.48 -9.91
N LEU A 323 15.35 10.31 -9.41
CA LEU A 323 14.40 11.40 -9.22
C LEU A 323 14.65 12.23 -7.96
N GLY A 324 15.64 11.86 -7.13
CA GLY A 324 15.89 12.52 -5.86
C GLY A 324 14.77 12.29 -4.84
N LEU A 325 14.04 11.17 -4.96
CA LEU A 325 13.07 10.78 -3.94
C LEU A 325 13.81 10.47 -2.63
N ARG A 326 13.10 10.60 -1.52
CA ARG A 326 13.64 10.33 -0.19
C ARG A 326 14.04 8.89 0.01
N GLY A 327 13.33 7.96 -0.64
CA GLY A 327 13.57 6.53 -0.46
C GLY A 327 12.68 5.60 -1.25
N VAL A 328 12.78 4.32 -0.89
CA VAL A 328 11.84 3.27 -1.27
C VAL A 328 11.25 2.60 -0.05
N MET A 329 10.09 1.98 -0.26
CA MET A 329 9.31 1.26 0.72
C MET A 329 8.96 -0.14 0.24
N ALA A 330 9.00 -1.13 1.12
CA ALA A 330 8.60 -2.50 0.82
C ALA A 330 7.24 -2.81 1.44
N TRP A 331 6.30 -3.28 0.63
CA TRP A 331 5.02 -3.83 1.11
C TRP A 331 4.87 -5.30 0.67
N ALA A 332 5.08 -6.28 1.54
CA ALA A 332 5.70 -6.14 2.87
C ALA A 332 6.86 -7.13 3.03
N VAL A 333 7.78 -6.86 3.97
CA VAL A 333 9.02 -7.66 4.09
C VAL A 333 8.78 -9.12 4.47
N ASP A 334 7.67 -9.43 5.15
CA ASP A 334 7.23 -10.79 5.47
C ASP A 334 6.79 -11.61 4.24
N GLN A 335 6.53 -10.93 3.11
CA GLN A 335 6.11 -11.53 1.84
C GLN A 335 7.31 -11.84 0.92
N ASP A 336 8.47 -11.24 1.21
CA ASP A 336 9.75 -11.56 0.57
C ASP A 336 10.20 -13.00 0.94
N ASP A 337 11.32 -13.48 0.39
CA ASP A 337 11.88 -14.78 0.76
C ASP A 337 12.61 -14.71 2.12
N VAL A 338 11.84 -14.64 3.20
CA VAL A 338 12.31 -14.55 4.61
C VAL A 338 13.20 -15.74 4.97
N HIS A 339 12.77 -16.95 4.59
CA HIS A 339 13.37 -18.21 5.03
C HIS A 339 14.37 -18.82 4.04
N LYS A 340 14.76 -18.06 3.01
CA LYS A 340 15.73 -18.49 1.98
C LYS A 340 15.26 -19.76 1.24
N GLU A 341 13.94 -19.90 1.03
CA GLU A 341 13.36 -21.02 0.31
C GLU A 341 13.70 -20.98 -1.19
N CYS A 342 13.90 -19.79 -1.73
CA CYS A 342 14.08 -19.52 -3.15
C CYS A 342 15.54 -19.24 -3.52
N GLY A 343 16.30 -18.59 -2.64
CA GLY A 343 17.69 -18.24 -2.88
C GLY A 343 18.68 -18.77 -1.84
N THR A 344 19.79 -18.06 -1.69
CA THR A 344 20.80 -18.28 -0.63
C THR A 344 20.79 -17.17 0.43
N GLN A 345 20.01 -16.12 0.21
CA GLN A 345 19.92 -14.92 1.04
C GLN A 345 18.46 -14.69 1.44
N ASN A 346 18.24 -14.18 2.65
CA ASN A 346 16.91 -13.78 3.12
C ASN A 346 16.60 -12.38 2.63
N PHE A 347 15.32 -12.11 2.40
CA PHE A 347 14.85 -10.83 1.91
C PHE A 347 15.56 -10.36 0.62
N PRO A 348 15.69 -11.21 -0.42
CA PRO A 348 16.43 -10.88 -1.63
C PRO A 348 15.92 -9.61 -2.31
N LEU A 349 14.59 -9.40 -2.39
CA LEU A 349 14.04 -8.20 -3.01
C LEU A 349 14.38 -6.96 -2.19
N THR A 350 14.15 -7.04 -0.89
CA THR A 350 14.38 -5.94 0.05
C THR A 350 15.84 -5.50 0.07
N ARG A 351 16.77 -6.45 0.12
CA ARG A 351 18.21 -6.16 0.07
C ARG A 351 18.63 -5.61 -1.27
N LYS A 352 18.04 -6.10 -2.36
CA LYS A 352 18.28 -5.57 -3.71
C LYS A 352 17.84 -4.13 -3.84
N ALA A 353 16.68 -3.77 -3.28
CA ALA A 353 16.21 -2.39 -3.23
C ALA A 353 17.22 -1.47 -2.52
N ARG A 354 17.77 -1.92 -1.38
CA ARG A 354 18.79 -1.18 -0.62
C ARG A 354 20.11 -1.01 -1.37
N GLU A 355 20.58 -2.05 -2.03
CA GLU A 355 21.78 -1.98 -2.86
C GLU A 355 21.61 -0.97 -4.00
N ALA A 356 20.52 -1.12 -4.75
CA ALA A 356 20.21 -0.31 -5.92
C ALA A 356 20.02 1.18 -5.56
N PHE A 357 19.21 1.48 -4.52
CA PHE A 357 18.95 2.86 -4.10
C PHE A 357 20.20 3.61 -3.60
N ASN A 358 21.19 2.90 -3.05
CA ASN A 358 22.44 3.48 -2.56
C ASN A 358 23.53 3.54 -3.63
N THR A 359 23.26 3.10 -4.86
CA THR A 359 24.25 3.17 -5.94
C THR A 359 24.48 4.65 -6.29
N PRO A 360 25.72 5.16 -6.22
CA PRO A 360 25.98 6.56 -6.52
C PRO A 360 25.51 6.92 -7.92
N LEU A 361 24.87 8.09 -8.07
CA LEU A 361 24.58 8.67 -9.37
C LEU A 361 25.88 8.76 -10.20
N THR A 362 26.10 7.80 -11.09
CA THR A 362 27.15 7.94 -12.09
C THR A 362 26.81 9.16 -12.93
N THR A 363 27.72 10.12 -13.00
CA THR A 363 27.68 11.27 -13.93
C THR A 363 27.91 10.77 -15.35
N THR A 364 27.07 9.86 -15.82
CA THR A 364 27.01 9.48 -17.21
C THR A 364 26.22 10.60 -17.88
N SER A 365 26.98 11.53 -18.46
CA SER A 365 26.49 12.54 -19.40
C SER A 365 25.33 11.95 -20.20
N THR A 366 24.13 12.47 -19.98
CA THR A 366 22.93 12.11 -20.72
C THR A 366 23.19 12.41 -22.20
N THR A 367 23.71 11.44 -22.95
CA THR A 367 23.31 11.34 -24.34
C THR A 367 21.86 10.90 -24.28
N THR A 368 20.97 11.86 -24.44
CA THR A 368 19.58 11.64 -24.81
C THR A 368 19.54 10.43 -25.75
N PRO A 369 18.76 9.37 -25.46
CA PRO A 369 18.51 8.35 -26.46
C PRO A 369 17.87 9.08 -27.63
N THR A 370 18.66 9.34 -28.67
CA THR A 370 18.13 9.78 -29.94
C THR A 370 17.27 8.63 -30.39
N THR A 371 15.95 8.81 -30.32
CA THR A 371 15.00 8.00 -31.05
C THR A 371 15.35 8.16 -32.52
N THR A 372 16.24 7.31 -33.00
CA THR A 372 16.38 7.11 -34.43
C THR A 372 15.09 6.40 -34.82
N PRO A 373 14.18 7.03 -35.59
CA PRO A 373 13.00 6.33 -36.04
C PRO A 373 13.46 5.11 -36.83
N LYS A 374 13.08 3.92 -36.34
CA LYS A 374 13.21 2.67 -37.10
C LYS A 374 12.60 2.92 -38.48
N PRO A 375 13.29 2.62 -39.59
CA PRO A 375 12.77 2.89 -40.91
C PRO A 375 11.43 2.17 -41.07
N THR A 376 10.40 2.96 -41.35
CA THR A 376 9.09 2.47 -41.77
C THR A 376 9.30 1.50 -42.93
N PRO A 377 8.71 0.28 -42.91
CA PRO A 377 8.71 -0.56 -44.09
C PRO A 377 8.01 0.19 -45.22
N GLU A 378 8.77 0.45 -46.28
CA GLU A 378 8.32 1.10 -47.49
C GLU A 378 7.15 0.29 -48.07
N ILE A 379 5.94 0.85 -48.00
CA ILE A 379 4.78 0.32 -48.71
C ILE A 379 5.05 0.58 -50.20
N THR A 380 5.56 -0.45 -50.90
CA THR A 380 5.63 -0.46 -52.36
C THR A 380 4.21 -0.32 -52.91
N THR A 381 3.91 0.89 -53.38
CA THR A 381 2.75 1.16 -54.21
C THR A 381 3.00 0.56 -55.60
N PRO A 382 2.11 -0.26 -56.17
CA PRO A 382 2.30 -0.78 -57.51
C PRO A 382 2.15 0.35 -58.55
N THR A 383 3.22 0.59 -59.30
CA THR A 383 3.24 1.48 -60.47
C THR A 383 2.28 0.96 -61.54
N VAL A 384 1.21 1.71 -61.80
CA VAL A 384 0.32 1.48 -62.95
C VAL A 384 0.93 2.14 -64.18
N THR A 385 1.42 1.33 -65.10
CA THR A 385 1.88 1.75 -66.43
C THR A 385 0.69 2.23 -67.26
N THR A 386 0.67 3.51 -67.62
CA THR A 386 -0.33 4.11 -68.51
C THR A 386 0.10 3.93 -69.96
N THR A 387 -0.62 3.06 -70.69
CA THR A 387 -0.55 2.96 -72.15
C THR A 387 -1.62 3.86 -72.76
N THR A 388 -1.21 4.78 -73.62
CA THR A 388 -2.08 5.71 -74.35
C THR A 388 -2.74 5.04 -75.56
N THR A 389 -4.06 5.12 -75.64
CA THR A 389 -4.85 4.80 -76.85
C THR A 389 -5.83 5.95 -77.11
N PRO A 390 -5.97 6.43 -78.37
CA PRO A 390 -6.69 7.65 -78.66
C PRO A 390 -8.21 7.49 -78.68
N THR A 391 -8.89 8.56 -78.27
CA THR A 391 -10.33 8.77 -78.18
C THR A 391 -11.00 8.88 -79.55
N THR A 392 -12.14 8.19 -79.73
CA THR A 392 -13.19 8.60 -80.67
C THR A 392 -14.57 8.58 -80.00
N THR A 393 -15.24 9.72 -80.15
CA THR A 393 -16.60 10.20 -79.84
C THR A 393 -17.75 9.18 -79.78
N PRO A 394 -18.79 9.46 -78.95
CA PRO A 394 -20.17 9.26 -79.39
C PRO A 394 -21.09 10.48 -79.17
N THR A 395 -22.15 10.54 -79.98
CA THR A 395 -23.33 11.45 -79.93
C THR A 395 -24.52 10.63 -80.52
N PRO A 396 -25.81 10.92 -80.26
CA PRO A 396 -26.54 10.75 -78.98
C PRO A 396 -27.95 10.08 -79.14
N THR A 397 -28.74 10.09 -78.04
CA THR A 397 -30.24 10.08 -77.90
C THR A 397 -31.02 8.75 -77.95
N PRO A 398 -32.29 8.65 -77.42
CA PRO A 398 -33.00 9.43 -76.37
C PRO A 398 -33.78 8.63 -75.28
N GLU A 399 -33.98 9.32 -74.14
CA GLU A 399 -35.19 9.55 -73.29
C GLU A 399 -36.14 8.45 -72.78
N THR A 400 -36.55 8.62 -71.51
CA THR A 400 -37.94 8.72 -70.93
C THR A 400 -37.91 8.18 -69.48
N SER A 401 -38.45 8.72 -68.38
CA SER A 401 -39.17 9.94 -67.97
C SER A 401 -39.16 10.05 -66.42
N THR A 402 -39.38 11.26 -65.89
CA THR A 402 -39.57 11.62 -64.45
C THR A 402 -41.07 11.81 -64.11
N PRO A 403 -41.48 11.88 -62.82
CA PRO A 403 -41.71 13.20 -62.15
C PRO A 403 -41.33 13.24 -60.64
N SER A 404 -40.60 14.27 -60.16
CA SER A 404 -40.97 15.51 -59.39
C SER A 404 -41.44 15.36 -57.91
N VAL A 405 -40.62 15.79 -56.91
CA VAL A 405 -40.64 17.05 -56.08
C VAL A 405 -41.46 16.88 -54.77
N THR A 406 -40.91 16.99 -53.54
CA THR A 406 -40.69 18.21 -52.71
C THR A 406 -39.84 17.93 -51.42
N THR A 407 -39.08 18.93 -50.96
CA THR A 407 -38.50 19.13 -49.58
C THR A 407 -39.63 19.60 -48.60
N PRO A 408 -39.54 19.65 -47.24
CA PRO A 408 -38.35 19.91 -46.40
C PRO A 408 -38.30 19.26 -44.97
N THR A 409 -37.28 19.69 -44.20
CA THR A 409 -37.22 19.91 -42.73
C THR A 409 -36.47 18.92 -41.82
N THR A 410 -35.69 19.54 -40.93
CA THR A 410 -34.76 19.12 -39.86
C THR A 410 -35.35 18.14 -38.83
N PRO A 411 -34.55 17.23 -38.23
CA PRO A 411 -34.95 16.48 -37.04
C PRO A 411 -34.49 17.15 -35.71
N PRO A 412 -35.26 16.98 -34.61
CA PRO A 412 -35.00 17.62 -33.32
C PRO A 412 -34.16 16.78 -32.35
N THR A 413 -33.65 17.49 -31.35
CA THR A 413 -32.96 17.06 -30.13
C THR A 413 -33.73 16.00 -29.33
N THR A 414 -33.05 14.93 -28.90
CA THR A 414 -33.56 13.93 -27.95
C THR A 414 -32.94 14.12 -26.57
N THR A 415 -33.79 14.44 -25.59
CA THR A 415 -33.52 14.32 -24.15
C THR A 415 -34.22 13.05 -23.66
N PHE A 416 -33.48 12.14 -23.02
CA PHE A 416 -34.07 10.95 -22.38
C PHE A 416 -34.06 11.10 -20.86
N THR A 417 -35.26 11.22 -20.31
CA THR A 417 -35.59 11.04 -18.89
C THR A 417 -35.69 9.56 -18.55
N THR A 418 -35.07 9.17 -17.45
CA THR A 418 -35.14 7.87 -16.79
C THR A 418 -36.53 7.62 -16.16
N THR A 419 -37.11 6.45 -16.37
CA THR A 419 -38.26 5.95 -15.60
C THR A 419 -38.06 4.46 -15.34
N ALA A 420 -38.08 4.10 -14.05
CA ALA A 420 -38.00 2.74 -13.54
C ALA A 420 -39.23 1.93 -13.90
N SER A 421 -39.06 0.61 -14.07
CA SER A 421 -40.15 -0.36 -14.26
C SER A 421 -40.08 -1.48 -13.21
N PRO A 422 -41.24 -2.07 -12.84
CA PRO A 422 -41.39 -2.83 -11.59
C PRO A 422 -41.27 -4.35 -11.76
N THR A 423 -41.02 -4.98 -10.61
CA THR A 423 -40.97 -6.43 -10.34
C THR A 423 -42.36 -7.08 -10.42
N THR A 424 -42.46 -8.26 -11.02
CA THR A 424 -43.65 -9.12 -11.01
C THR A 424 -43.42 -10.38 -10.15
N SER A 425 -44.45 -10.78 -9.40
CA SER A 425 -44.54 -12.06 -8.70
C SER A 425 -45.98 -12.56 -8.73
N GLU A 426 -46.21 -13.83 -9.07
CA GLU A 426 -47.49 -14.53 -8.89
C GLU A 426 -47.34 -15.82 -8.07
N SER A 427 -47.99 -15.78 -6.90
CA SER A 427 -48.79 -16.77 -6.14
C SER A 427 -48.78 -18.29 -6.45
N ASN A 428 -48.71 -19.09 -5.35
CA ASN A 428 -49.69 -20.15 -5.09
C ASN A 428 -49.89 -20.47 -3.57
N THR A 429 -51.11 -20.16 -3.09
CA THR A 429 -52.07 -20.92 -2.24
C THR A 429 -51.65 -21.78 -1.02
N GLY A 430 -52.33 -21.54 0.14
CA GLY A 430 -52.62 -22.54 1.21
C GLY A 430 -52.64 -22.05 2.67
N THR A 431 -53.83 -21.78 3.24
CA THR A 431 -54.18 -21.35 4.63
C THR A 431 -54.29 -22.52 5.65
N PRO A 432 -54.68 -22.37 6.95
CA PRO A 432 -54.54 -21.29 7.99
C PRO A 432 -54.06 -21.78 9.41
N THR A 433 -54.02 -20.84 10.38
CA THR A 433 -54.19 -20.92 11.87
C THR A 433 -52.87 -20.75 12.67
N SER A 434 -52.68 -19.91 13.70
CA SER A 434 -53.52 -19.17 14.66
C SER A 434 -52.86 -17.86 15.17
N GLN A 435 -53.70 -17.02 15.78
CA GLN A 435 -53.52 -15.74 16.50
C GLN A 435 -52.39 -15.67 17.54
N GLU A 436 -51.79 -14.48 17.72
CA GLU A 436 -52.05 -13.62 18.90
C GLU A 436 -51.58 -12.17 18.68
N THR A 437 -52.20 -11.27 19.44
CA THR A 437 -52.36 -9.83 19.21
C THR A 437 -51.60 -9.04 20.27
N THR A 438 -50.96 -7.90 19.95
CA THR A 438 -50.93 -6.76 20.89
C THR A 438 -50.83 -5.43 20.13
N THR A 439 -51.74 -4.52 20.47
CA THR A 439 -51.97 -3.21 19.84
C THR A 439 -51.40 -2.07 20.68
N ILE A 440 -50.62 -1.21 20.02
CA ILE A 440 -50.51 0.27 20.03
C ILE A 440 -51.14 1.06 21.19
N LEU A 441 -50.43 2.09 21.71
CA LEU A 441 -51.02 3.43 21.87
C LEU A 441 -49.99 4.58 21.80
N SER A 442 -50.21 5.43 20.80
CA SER A 442 -49.62 6.74 20.53
C SER A 442 -50.49 7.86 21.12
N THR A 443 -49.90 9.01 21.46
CA THR A 443 -50.63 10.28 21.61
C THR A 443 -49.97 11.42 20.85
N THR A 444 -50.80 12.12 20.09
CA THR A 444 -50.54 13.29 19.26
C THR A 444 -50.87 14.56 20.03
N SER A 445 -50.20 15.68 19.74
CA SER A 445 -50.82 17.01 19.86
C SER A 445 -50.32 17.98 18.78
N THR A 446 -51.27 18.50 18.02
CA THR A 446 -51.26 19.61 17.04
C THR A 446 -51.24 20.99 17.76
N LYS A 447 -51.00 22.20 17.20
CA LYS A 447 -51.12 22.78 15.84
C LYS A 447 -50.58 24.24 15.84
N ALA A 448 -50.20 24.73 14.65
CA ALA A 448 -50.38 26.10 14.07
C ALA A 448 -49.55 27.29 14.64
N THR A 449 -49.05 28.27 13.86
CA THR A 449 -49.51 28.86 12.56
C THR A 449 -48.37 29.72 11.90
N THR A 450 -48.26 29.68 10.55
CA THR A 450 -47.97 30.74 9.50
C THR A 450 -47.36 32.11 9.90
N SER A 451 -46.59 32.88 9.11
CA SER A 451 -46.28 32.97 7.66
C SER A 451 -45.15 34.00 7.43
N ASP A 452 -44.47 33.90 6.28
CA ASP A 452 -43.90 34.97 5.43
C ASP A 452 -42.59 35.73 5.75
N GLN A 453 -41.62 35.48 4.85
CA GLN A 453 -40.48 36.29 4.35
C GLN A 453 -40.97 37.57 3.60
N PRO A 454 -40.15 38.60 3.24
CA PRO A 454 -38.80 38.46 2.64
C PRO A 454 -37.71 39.53 2.93
N GLU A 455 -36.48 39.14 2.57
CA GLU A 455 -35.29 39.88 2.04
C GLU A 455 -35.20 41.41 2.20
N THR A 456 -34.05 41.97 2.65
CA THR A 456 -32.91 42.43 1.81
C THR A 456 -31.79 43.09 2.64
N SER A 457 -30.59 43.10 2.06
CA SER A 457 -29.26 43.55 2.53
C SER A 457 -29.14 45.00 3.03
N THR A 458 -28.19 45.26 3.96
CA THR A 458 -27.18 46.34 3.79
C THR A 458 -25.96 46.11 4.69
N ALA A 459 -24.76 46.25 4.11
CA ALA A 459 -23.49 46.31 4.80
C ALA A 459 -23.27 47.70 5.43
N THR A 460 -22.58 47.77 6.58
CA THR A 460 -21.78 48.95 6.97
C THR A 460 -20.62 48.51 7.87
N THR A 461 -19.42 48.70 7.34
CA THR A 461 -18.12 48.80 7.99
C THR A 461 -18.06 49.95 8.99
N THR A 462 -17.48 49.72 10.17
CA THR A 462 -16.73 50.75 10.91
C THR A 462 -15.55 50.11 11.64
N GLU A 463 -14.36 50.59 11.28
CA GLU A 463 -13.10 50.42 12.00
C GLU A 463 -13.18 51.00 13.42
N PHE A 464 -12.45 50.41 14.37
CA PHE A 464 -11.64 51.23 15.29
C PHE A 464 -10.41 50.45 15.76
N SER A 465 -9.28 51.15 15.69
CA SER A 465 -7.94 50.67 15.93
C SER A 465 -7.46 51.00 17.34
N SER A 466 -6.53 50.17 17.83
CA SER A 466 -5.45 50.45 18.78
C SER A 466 -5.76 50.97 20.20
N SER A 467 -5.27 50.26 21.22
CA SER A 467 -4.18 50.80 22.04
C SER A 467 -3.47 49.74 22.89
N THR A 468 -2.15 49.75 22.72
CA THR A 468 -1.05 49.32 23.59
C THR A 468 -1.23 49.57 25.09
N SER A 469 -0.72 48.65 25.90
CA SER A 469 0.08 49.02 27.08
C SER A 469 1.13 47.94 27.39
N ALA A 470 2.39 48.37 27.43
CA ALA A 470 3.55 47.64 27.91
C ALA A 470 4.26 48.54 28.95
N SER A 471 4.70 47.95 30.07
CA SER A 471 5.79 48.38 30.98
C SER A 471 5.71 47.43 32.20
N SER A 472 6.74 46.90 32.85
CA SER A 472 8.20 47.02 32.77
C SER A 472 8.85 45.95 33.67
N SER A 473 9.96 45.41 33.19
CA SER A 473 11.14 44.78 33.83
C SER A 473 11.37 44.85 35.36
N ILE A 474 11.84 43.73 35.94
CA ILE A 474 12.97 43.70 36.90
C ILE A 474 13.94 42.56 36.54
N THR A 475 15.21 42.94 36.42
CA THR A 475 16.40 42.12 36.21
C THR A 475 17.05 41.78 37.56
N THR A 476 17.57 40.56 37.72
CA THR A 476 18.72 40.32 38.61
C THR A 476 19.61 39.20 38.08
N THR A 477 20.79 39.63 37.61
CA THR A 477 22.01 38.85 37.36
C THR A 477 22.60 38.27 38.65
N LYS A 478 23.15 37.04 38.58
CA LYS A 478 24.43 36.70 39.24
C LYS A 478 25.06 35.42 38.67
N THR A 479 26.33 35.51 38.33
CA THR A 479 27.30 34.43 38.04
C THR A 479 28.54 34.66 38.94
N PRO A 480 29.57 33.79 38.93
CA PRO A 480 29.81 32.59 39.74
C PRO A 480 30.88 32.82 40.85
N PRO A 481 31.41 31.75 41.47
CA PRO A 481 32.87 31.64 41.43
C PRO A 481 33.44 30.25 41.11
N SER A 482 34.69 30.34 40.67
CA SER A 482 35.65 29.36 40.16
C SER A 482 36.30 28.47 41.22
N ALA A 483 36.76 27.28 40.82
CA ALA A 483 38.18 26.85 40.80
C ALA A 483 38.48 25.44 41.35
N SER A 484 39.28 24.69 40.56
CA SER A 484 40.33 23.74 40.98
C SER A 484 39.86 22.35 41.50
N SER A 485 40.45 21.19 41.21
CA SER A 485 41.74 20.78 40.61
C SER A 485 41.73 19.26 40.39
N THR A 486 42.40 18.79 39.35
CA THR A 486 42.96 17.42 39.18
C THR A 486 43.93 17.07 40.33
N PRO A 487 44.20 15.77 40.67
CA PRO A 487 44.93 14.86 39.77
C PRO A 487 44.68 13.32 39.90
N ILE A 488 44.96 12.62 38.79
CA ILE A 488 45.81 11.43 38.62
C ILE A 488 45.88 10.42 39.79
N SER A 489 45.49 9.17 39.53
CA SER A 489 46.39 8.02 39.72
C SER A 489 45.95 6.77 38.92
N SER A 490 46.87 6.33 38.08
CA SER A 490 47.01 5.03 37.43
C SER A 490 47.34 3.91 38.42
N THR A 491 46.84 2.69 38.19
CA THR A 491 47.62 1.43 38.36
C THR A 491 46.91 0.32 37.56
N THR A 492 47.36 -0.06 36.36
CA THR A 492 48.39 -1.07 35.99
C THR A 492 47.96 -2.53 36.22
N THR A 493 47.70 -3.21 35.09
CA THR A 493 47.99 -4.62 34.72
C THR A 493 47.81 -5.77 35.72
N THR A 494 47.17 -6.85 35.25
CA THR A 494 47.85 -8.14 34.99
C THR A 494 47.09 -8.95 33.94
N GLU A 495 47.80 -9.30 32.86
CA GLU A 495 47.49 -10.43 31.99
C GLU A 495 47.70 -11.76 32.73
N SER A 496 46.98 -12.80 32.33
CA SER A 496 47.56 -14.16 32.25
C SER A 496 46.81 -15.03 31.25
N VAL A 497 47.56 -15.45 30.24
CA VAL A 497 47.29 -16.49 29.22
C VAL A 497 47.60 -17.87 29.80
N SER A 498 46.83 -18.91 29.42
CA SER A 498 47.28 -20.30 29.13
C SER A 498 46.05 -21.21 28.93
N SER A 499 45.72 -21.66 27.71
CA SER A 499 46.27 -22.79 26.92
C SER A 499 45.55 -24.14 27.13
N SER A 500 44.90 -24.59 26.04
CA SER A 500 44.81 -25.96 25.48
C SER A 500 44.63 -27.20 26.39
N SER A 501 43.63 -28.03 26.06
CA SER A 501 43.87 -29.38 25.51
C SER A 501 42.57 -30.12 25.14
N SER A 502 42.60 -30.71 23.95
CA SER A 502 41.68 -31.65 23.31
C SER A 502 41.70 -33.06 23.90
N ILE A 503 40.56 -33.77 23.91
CA ILE A 503 40.50 -35.24 23.87
C ILE A 503 39.40 -35.70 22.91
N THR A 504 39.82 -36.46 21.90
CA THR A 504 39.07 -37.32 20.98
C THR A 504 38.68 -38.66 21.64
N SER A 505 37.50 -39.20 21.30
CA SER A 505 37.31 -40.65 21.19
C SER A 505 36.18 -41.01 20.21
N THR A 506 36.54 -41.77 19.19
CA THR A 506 35.73 -42.41 18.15
C THR A 506 35.25 -43.82 18.54
N LEU A 507 34.30 -44.34 17.73
CA LEU A 507 33.81 -45.74 17.56
C LEU A 507 32.69 -46.15 18.55
N SER A 508 31.63 -46.88 18.18
CA SER A 508 31.47 -47.85 17.09
C SER A 508 29.98 -48.10 16.76
N SER A 509 29.74 -48.56 15.54
CA SER A 509 28.51 -49.08 14.92
C SER A 509 27.91 -50.33 15.58
N THR A 510 26.59 -50.51 15.47
CA THR A 510 25.94 -51.81 15.16
C THR A 510 24.52 -51.58 14.63
N GLU A 511 24.23 -52.13 13.45
CA GLU A 511 22.89 -52.42 12.93
C GLU A 511 22.29 -53.63 13.66
N GLU A 512 20.96 -53.67 13.84
CA GLU A 512 20.20 -54.91 13.79
C GLU A 512 18.72 -54.67 13.40
N THR A 513 18.19 -55.63 12.66
CA THR A 513 16.95 -55.61 11.87
C THR A 513 15.77 -56.36 12.53
N THR A 514 14.55 -55.96 12.13
CA THR A 514 13.28 -56.73 12.02
C THR A 514 12.48 -57.17 13.26
N SER A 515 11.18 -56.81 13.32
CA SER A 515 10.02 -57.73 13.15
C SER A 515 8.69 -57.24 13.79
N SER A 516 7.63 -57.17 12.97
CA SER A 516 6.18 -57.48 13.20
C SER A 516 5.38 -56.96 14.43
N GLY A 517 4.21 -56.36 14.16
CA GLY A 517 3.20 -55.81 15.11
C GLY A 517 2.42 -56.81 15.99
N PRO A 518 1.26 -56.45 16.62
CA PRO A 518 0.09 -55.85 15.95
C PRO A 518 -0.61 -54.69 16.70
N SER A 519 -1.60 -54.14 15.99
CA SER A 519 -2.44 -52.97 16.25
C SER A 519 -3.32 -53.02 17.51
N PHE A 520 -3.47 -51.87 18.17
CA PHE A 520 -4.68 -51.49 18.90
C PHE A 520 -5.02 -50.01 18.66
N LEU A 521 -6.24 -49.79 18.16
CA LEU A 521 -6.86 -48.50 17.89
C LEU A 521 -7.26 -47.80 19.21
N ILE A 522 -6.79 -46.56 19.41
CA ILE A 522 -7.39 -45.58 20.32
C ILE A 522 -7.34 -44.22 19.58
N PRO A 523 -8.47 -43.50 19.42
CA PRO A 523 -8.46 -42.22 18.71
C PRO A 523 -8.01 -41.09 19.65
N PRO A 524 -7.13 -40.15 19.23
CA PRO A 524 -7.04 -38.90 19.93
C PRO A 524 -8.15 -37.96 19.43
N ARG A 525 -8.87 -37.48 20.44
CA ARG A 525 -9.88 -36.43 20.41
C ARG A 525 -9.42 -35.24 19.58
N GLY A 526 -10.33 -34.72 18.77
CA GLY A 526 -10.18 -33.43 18.13
C GLY A 526 -9.92 -32.34 19.17
N GLY A 527 -8.73 -31.77 19.11
CA GLY A 527 -8.44 -30.44 19.60
C GLY A 527 -8.30 -29.55 18.37
N CYS A 528 -9.19 -28.58 18.23
CA CYS A 528 -9.01 -27.48 17.29
C CYS A 528 -7.71 -26.76 17.65
N CYS A 529 -6.66 -26.94 16.86
CA CYS A 529 -5.58 -25.96 16.79
C CYS A 529 -6.06 -24.85 15.87
N PHE A 530 -6.64 -23.81 16.44
CA PHE A 530 -6.59 -22.49 15.81
C PHE A 530 -5.11 -22.08 15.81
N CYS A 531 -4.43 -22.26 14.68
CA CYS A 531 -3.17 -21.58 14.43
C CYS A 531 -3.53 -20.14 14.09
N TYR A 532 -3.45 -19.25 15.07
CA TYR A 532 -3.37 -17.81 14.83
C TYR A 532 -2.05 -17.54 14.12
N VAL A 533 -2.12 -16.90 12.95
CA VAL A 533 -0.96 -16.40 12.25
C VAL A 533 -0.84 -14.95 12.67
N VAL A 534 0.25 -14.60 13.34
CA VAL A 534 0.68 -13.22 13.55
C VAL A 534 0.96 -12.63 12.18
N ALA A 535 0.16 -11.65 11.75
CA ALA A 535 0.41 -10.90 10.54
C ALA A 535 1.20 -9.65 10.95
N ALA A 536 2.53 -9.77 11.03
CA ALA A 536 3.42 -8.64 11.26
C ALA A 536 3.71 -7.98 9.91
N PHE A 537 3.07 -6.85 9.62
CA PHE A 537 3.29 -6.08 8.40
C PHE A 537 4.36 -5.03 8.65
N LEU A 538 5.31 -4.90 7.72
CA LEU A 538 6.44 -3.99 7.84
C LEU A 538 6.62 -3.09 6.63
N LEU A 539 6.42 -1.79 6.84
CA LEU A 539 6.77 -0.77 5.87
C LEU A 539 8.26 -0.42 6.01
N MET A 540 9.00 -0.54 4.91
CA MET A 540 10.41 -0.16 4.87
C MET A 540 10.56 1.31 4.46
N LEU A 541 11.51 2.05 5.01
CA LEU A 541 11.94 3.33 4.44
C LEU A 541 13.44 3.28 4.26
N LEU A 542 13.94 3.58 3.06
CA LEU A 542 15.37 3.69 2.78
C LEU A 542 15.72 5.14 2.50
N THR A 543 16.17 5.88 3.51
CA THR A 543 16.55 7.30 3.31
C THR A 543 18.06 7.51 3.29
N ASN A 544 18.55 8.43 2.44
CA ASN A 544 19.95 8.88 2.40
C ASN A 544 20.21 9.96 3.47
N TYR A 545 21.40 9.93 4.07
CA TYR A 545 21.93 10.97 4.96
C TYR A 545 22.37 12.22 4.20
#